data_AF-A0A7J2ICG6-F1
#
_entry.id   AF-A0A7J2ICG6-F1
#
_cell.length_a   1.000
_cell.length_b   1.000
_cell.length_c   1.000
_cell.angle_alpha   90.00
_cell.angle_beta   90.00
_cell.angle_gamma   90.00
#
_symmetry.space_group_name_H-M   'P 1'
#
loop_
_entity.id
_entity.type
_entity.pdbx_description
1 polymer ?
#
loop_
_entity_poly.entity_id
_entity_poly.type
_entity_poly.pdbx_seq_one_letter_code
_entity_poly.pdbx_strand_id
1 'polypeptide(L)'
;MSRKKPGNPDPKLPPTRGIPADESMWIPRHYGKEIREKGGLDKTVIWGVEDVTDFIFPRRYQPTYFKVASDFLRLVLEKDAITKREISEFLREKRYSRSTLENKIIPKLVRFGLIKRERELEGRLKRGRSLILSESLTFTNYLERIAFAWNSLVSTARQRKKISTINRDPLGGS
;
A
#
# COMPACT_ATOMS: atom_id res chain seq x y z
N MET A 1 34.50 -11.19 -10.56
CA MET A 1 33.53 -10.10 -10.81
C MET A 1 32.31 -10.67 -11.53
N SER A 2 31.15 -10.73 -10.86
CA SER A 2 29.92 -11.30 -11.45
C SER A 2 29.26 -10.28 -12.38
N ARG A 3 29.14 -10.61 -13.67
CA ARG A 3 28.46 -9.76 -14.66
C ARG A 3 26.96 -9.71 -14.34
N LYS A 4 26.43 -8.51 -14.05
CA LYS A 4 24.98 -8.27 -13.97
C LYS A 4 24.35 -8.67 -15.30
N LYS A 5 23.40 -9.61 -15.28
CA LYS A 5 22.61 -9.96 -16.45
C LYS A 5 21.91 -8.68 -16.94
N PRO A 6 22.01 -8.30 -18.23
CA PRO A 6 21.23 -7.21 -18.77
C PRO A 6 19.74 -7.57 -18.59
N GLY A 7 18.97 -6.65 -18.00
CA GLY A 7 17.52 -6.80 -17.89
C GLY A 7 16.90 -6.97 -19.27
N ASN A 8 15.74 -7.63 -19.33
CA ASN A 8 15.02 -7.83 -20.59
C ASN A 8 14.81 -6.48 -21.29
N PRO A 9 15.37 -6.27 -22.50
CA PRO A 9 15.30 -4.97 -23.19
C PRO A 9 13.87 -4.63 -23.65
N ASP A 10 12.97 -5.62 -23.70
CA ASP A 10 11.58 -5.42 -24.09
C ASP A 10 10.64 -6.21 -23.15
N PRO A 11 10.33 -5.66 -21.96
CA PRO A 11 9.41 -6.31 -21.03
C PRO A 11 8.01 -6.39 -21.65
N LYS A 12 7.43 -7.60 -21.68
CA LYS A 12 6.02 -7.77 -22.06
C LYS A 12 5.16 -6.84 -21.21
N LEU A 13 4.64 -5.79 -21.84
CA LEU A 13 3.68 -4.90 -21.20
C LEU A 13 2.45 -5.70 -20.76
N PRO A 14 1.86 -5.39 -19.59
CA PRO A 14 0.62 -6.02 -19.20
C PRO A 14 -0.44 -5.79 -20.30
N PRO A 15 -1.32 -6.76 -20.58
CA PRO A 15 -2.38 -6.59 -21.56
C PRO A 15 -3.17 -5.31 -21.26
N THR A 16 -3.71 -4.66 -22.29
CA THR A 16 -4.54 -3.44 -22.20
C THR A 16 -5.82 -3.58 -21.34
N ARG A 17 -6.03 -4.75 -20.72
CA ARG A 17 -7.11 -5.11 -19.78
C ARG A 17 -6.92 -4.56 -18.35
N GLY A 18 -5.87 -3.78 -18.10
CA GLY A 18 -5.62 -3.10 -16.83
C GLY A 18 -4.43 -3.66 -16.03
N ILE A 19 -4.16 -3.03 -14.88
CA ILE A 19 -3.11 -3.45 -13.94
C ILE A 19 -3.58 -4.73 -13.22
N PRO A 20 -2.72 -5.76 -13.07
CA PRO A 20 -3.05 -6.95 -12.27
C PRO A 20 -3.60 -6.60 -10.89
N ALA A 21 -4.62 -7.32 -10.43
CA ALA A 21 -5.33 -6.99 -9.19
C ALA A 21 -4.44 -7.05 -7.93
N ASP A 22 -3.36 -7.82 -7.96
CA ASP A 22 -2.34 -7.91 -6.91
C ASP A 22 -1.34 -6.75 -6.96
N GLU A 23 -1.24 -6.02 -8.07
CA GLU A 23 -0.42 -4.82 -8.26
C GLU A 23 -1.22 -3.52 -8.09
N SER A 24 -2.55 -3.58 -8.23
CA SER A 24 -3.41 -2.40 -8.19
C SER A 24 -3.92 -2.07 -6.78
N MET A 25 -3.87 -0.78 -6.44
CA MET A 25 -4.64 -0.16 -5.35
C MET A 25 -5.93 0.43 -5.91
N TRP A 26 -7.02 0.30 -5.17
CA TRP A 26 -8.27 0.95 -5.52
C TRP A 26 -8.33 2.33 -4.86
N ILE A 27 -8.37 3.38 -5.68
CA ILE A 27 -8.56 4.76 -5.22
C ILE A 27 -9.94 5.22 -5.72
N PRO A 28 -10.96 5.30 -4.84
CA PRO A 28 -12.27 5.81 -5.22
C PRO A 28 -12.21 7.32 -5.53
N ARG A 29 -13.28 7.84 -6.12
CA ARG A 29 -13.40 9.28 -6.42
C ARG A 29 -13.30 10.06 -5.10
N HIS A 30 -12.49 11.12 -5.07
CA HIS A 30 -12.27 11.92 -3.86
C HIS A 30 -13.55 12.61 -3.33
N TYR A 31 -14.53 12.86 -4.21
CA TYR A 31 -15.87 13.38 -3.86
C TYR A 31 -16.94 12.27 -3.77
N GLY A 32 -16.54 11.00 -3.87
CA GLY A 32 -17.42 9.85 -3.87
C GLY A 32 -18.04 9.57 -2.49
N LYS A 33 -19.06 8.69 -2.49
CA LYS A 33 -19.70 8.22 -1.26
C LYS A 33 -18.69 7.50 -0.36
N GLU A 34 -17.79 6.74 -0.96
CA GLU A 34 -16.83 5.86 -0.30
C GLU A 34 -15.73 6.61 0.48
N ILE A 35 -15.48 7.88 0.15
CA ILE A 35 -14.58 8.76 0.90
C ILE A 35 -15.37 9.57 1.92
N ARG A 36 -16.57 10.03 1.57
CA ARG A 36 -17.44 10.78 2.47
C ARG A 36 -17.84 9.98 3.71
N GLU A 37 -18.16 8.69 3.53
CA GLU A 37 -18.50 7.78 4.64
C GLU A 37 -17.32 7.55 5.59
N LYS A 38 -16.08 7.77 5.12
CA LYS A 38 -14.86 7.75 5.94
C LYS A 38 -14.54 9.11 6.58
N GLY A 39 -15.46 10.08 6.52
CA GLY A 39 -15.26 11.44 7.03
C GLY A 39 -14.49 12.39 6.10
N GLY A 40 -14.27 12.00 4.83
CA GLY A 40 -13.63 12.85 3.83
C GLY A 40 -12.11 12.74 3.80
N LEU A 41 -11.44 13.78 3.27
CA LEU A 41 -9.97 13.87 3.21
C LEU A 41 -9.38 14.80 4.29
N ASP A 42 -10.19 15.15 5.29
CA ASP A 42 -9.74 15.93 6.44
C ASP A 42 -8.77 15.08 7.27
N LYS A 43 -7.57 15.61 7.51
CA LYS A 43 -6.51 14.92 8.26
C LYS A 43 -6.83 14.77 9.76
N THR A 44 -7.80 15.51 10.27
CA THR A 44 -8.28 15.38 11.67
C THR A 44 -9.11 14.12 11.87
N VAL A 45 -9.67 13.56 10.79
CA VAL A 45 -10.41 12.30 10.83
C VAL A 45 -9.42 11.14 10.78
N ILE A 46 -9.43 10.32 11.83
CA ILE A 46 -8.57 9.14 11.93
C ILE A 46 -9.29 7.95 11.30
N TRP A 47 -8.67 7.39 10.26
CA TRP A 47 -9.14 6.18 9.60
C TRP A 47 -8.72 4.91 10.35
N GLY A 48 -9.64 3.95 10.44
CA GLY A 48 -9.37 2.65 11.06
C GLY A 48 -8.67 1.67 10.12
N VAL A 49 -8.38 0.47 10.65
CA VAL A 49 -7.80 -0.63 9.87
C VAL A 49 -8.67 -0.97 8.66
N GLU A 50 -9.99 -1.00 8.84
CA GLU A 50 -10.95 -1.28 7.78
C GLU A 50 -10.88 -0.24 6.66
N ASP A 51 -10.77 1.04 7.02
CA ASP A 51 -10.75 2.14 6.06
C ASP A 51 -9.52 2.08 5.17
N VAL A 52 -8.35 1.82 5.77
CA VAL A 52 -7.09 1.63 5.04
C VAL A 52 -7.13 0.35 4.20
N THR A 53 -7.64 -0.74 4.78
CA THR A 53 -7.73 -2.04 4.09
C THR A 53 -8.59 -1.96 2.83
N ASP A 54 -9.63 -1.14 2.84
CA ASP A 54 -10.55 -0.95 1.72
C ASP A 54 -9.84 -0.42 0.45
N PHE A 55 -8.76 0.35 0.58
CA PHE A 55 -7.96 0.78 -0.58
C PHE A 55 -7.15 -0.36 -1.20
N ILE A 56 -6.77 -1.37 -0.42
CA ILE A 56 -5.95 -2.51 -0.89
C ILE A 56 -6.84 -3.69 -1.33
N PHE A 57 -7.88 -3.97 -0.56
CA PHE A 57 -8.86 -5.03 -0.76
C PHE A 57 -10.27 -4.42 -0.68
N PRO A 58 -10.74 -3.77 -1.75
CA PRO A 58 -12.01 -3.06 -1.71
C PRO A 58 -13.18 -3.96 -1.37
N ARG A 59 -13.90 -3.65 -0.29
CA ARG A 59 -15.02 -4.46 0.24
C ARG A 59 -16.10 -4.71 -0.80
N ARG A 60 -16.34 -3.72 -1.67
CA ARG A 60 -17.32 -3.79 -2.77
C ARG A 60 -17.00 -4.89 -3.78
N TYR A 61 -15.72 -5.12 -4.07
CA TYR A 61 -15.30 -6.05 -5.12
C TYR A 61 -14.72 -7.36 -4.56
N GLN A 62 -14.17 -7.32 -3.35
CA GLN A 62 -13.44 -8.42 -2.73
C GLN A 62 -13.81 -8.57 -1.24
N PRO A 63 -15.11 -8.78 -0.88
CA PRO A 63 -15.57 -8.75 0.50
C PRO A 63 -14.89 -9.79 1.40
N THR A 64 -14.62 -10.99 0.88
CA THR A 64 -13.91 -12.05 1.62
C THR A 64 -12.47 -11.65 1.90
N TYR A 65 -11.75 -11.12 0.90
CA TYR A 65 -10.36 -10.71 1.08
C TYR A 65 -10.24 -9.49 1.98
N PHE A 66 -11.16 -8.53 1.86
CA PHE A 66 -11.30 -7.41 2.77
C PHE A 66 -11.40 -7.88 4.23
N LYS A 67 -12.30 -8.82 4.51
CA LYS A 67 -12.53 -9.34 5.87
C LYS A 67 -11.29 -10.04 6.42
N VAL A 68 -10.71 -10.97 5.65
CA VAL A 68 -9.51 -11.72 6.07
C VAL A 68 -8.32 -10.77 6.28
N ALA A 69 -8.13 -9.78 5.40
CA ALA A 69 -7.05 -8.80 5.50
C ALA A 69 -7.21 -7.90 6.71
N SER A 70 -8.42 -7.37 6.97
CA SER A 70 -8.68 -6.49 8.11
C SER A 70 -8.43 -7.22 9.43
N ASP A 71 -8.96 -8.44 9.58
CA ASP A 71 -8.74 -9.26 10.77
C ASP A 71 -7.27 -9.64 10.96
N PHE A 72 -6.56 -9.94 9.88
CA PHE A 72 -5.14 -10.28 9.95
C PHE A 72 -4.28 -9.06 10.29
N LEU A 73 -4.59 -7.88 9.75
CA LEU A 73 -3.88 -6.65 10.08
C LEU A 73 -4.09 -6.25 11.54
N ARG A 74 -5.28 -6.45 12.11
CA ARG A 74 -5.50 -6.27 13.56
C ARG A 74 -4.58 -7.16 14.38
N LEU A 75 -4.50 -8.45 14.04
CA LEU A 75 -3.58 -9.37 14.71
C LEU A 75 -2.12 -8.91 14.61
N VAL A 76 -1.70 -8.42 13.42
CA VAL A 76 -0.34 -7.89 13.22
C VAL A 76 -0.10 -6.65 14.08
N LEU A 77 -1.07 -5.76 14.22
CA LEU A 77 -0.94 -4.55 15.03
C LEU A 77 -1.01 -4.81 16.55
N GLU A 78 -1.56 -5.96 16.96
CA GLU A 78 -1.64 -6.38 18.36
C GLU A 78 -0.37 -7.10 18.86
N LYS A 79 0.52 -7.53 17.95
CA LYS A 79 1.70 -8.33 18.29
C LYS A 79 2.96 -7.79 17.62
N ASP A 80 4.06 -7.74 18.35
CA ASP A 80 5.36 -7.31 17.80
C ASP A 80 5.83 -8.18 16.62
N ALA A 81 5.48 -9.46 16.62
CA ALA A 81 5.87 -10.41 15.60
C ALA A 81 4.84 -11.54 15.45
N ILE A 82 4.59 -11.93 14.21
CA ILE A 82 3.72 -13.04 13.83
C ILE A 82 4.57 -14.15 13.21
N THR A 83 4.64 -15.31 13.87
CA THR A 83 5.31 -16.49 13.33
C THR A 83 4.32 -17.42 12.63
N LYS A 84 4.83 -18.51 12.03
CA LYS A 84 3.99 -19.54 11.40
C LYS A 84 3.01 -20.21 12.37
N ARG A 85 3.35 -20.24 13.67
CA ARG A 85 2.47 -20.78 14.71
C ARG A 85 1.25 -19.89 14.89
N GLU A 86 1.44 -18.59 15.09
CA GLU A 86 0.35 -17.61 15.26
C GLU A 86 -0.53 -17.55 14.01
N ILE A 87 0.05 -17.64 12.81
CA ILE A 87 -0.74 -17.74 11.56
C ILE A 87 -1.65 -18.97 11.61
N SER A 88 -1.15 -20.12 12.07
CA SER A 88 -1.92 -21.36 12.11
C SER A 88 -3.02 -21.31 13.18
N GLU A 89 -2.76 -20.69 14.33
CA GLU A 89 -3.74 -20.46 15.39
C GLU A 89 -4.85 -19.50 14.90
N PHE A 90 -4.47 -18.37 14.31
CA PHE A 90 -5.41 -17.40 13.70
C PHE A 90 -6.33 -18.04 12.66
N LEU A 91 -5.76 -18.82 11.72
CA LEU A 91 -6.54 -19.51 10.69
C LEU A 91 -7.54 -20.51 11.29
N ARG A 92 -7.16 -21.22 12.35
CA ARG A 92 -8.03 -22.18 13.05
C ARG A 92 -9.16 -21.46 13.79
N GLU A 93 -8.84 -20.40 14.52
CA GLU A 93 -9.81 -19.63 15.32
C GLU A 93 -10.84 -18.92 14.43
N LYS A 94 -10.38 -18.22 13.40
CA LYS A 94 -11.23 -17.48 12.47
C LYS A 94 -11.85 -18.35 11.38
N ARG A 95 -11.44 -19.62 11.28
CA ARG A 95 -11.86 -20.58 10.23
C ARG A 95 -11.62 -20.07 8.81
N TYR A 96 -10.47 -19.42 8.60
CA TYR A 96 -10.08 -18.89 7.30
C TYR A 96 -9.26 -19.88 6.49
N SER A 97 -9.35 -19.77 5.17
CA SER A 97 -8.54 -20.59 4.26
C SER A 97 -7.07 -20.16 4.32
N ARG A 98 -6.19 -21.14 4.59
CA ARG A 98 -4.74 -20.94 4.53
C ARG A 98 -4.28 -20.41 3.17
N SER A 99 -4.83 -20.95 2.08
CA SER A 99 -4.45 -20.52 0.73
C SER A 99 -4.85 -19.06 0.45
N THR A 100 -5.99 -18.61 1.00
CA THR A 100 -6.40 -17.20 0.88
C THR A 100 -5.41 -16.29 1.59
N LEU A 101 -5.11 -16.58 2.86
CA LEU A 101 -4.20 -15.75 3.64
C LEU A 101 -2.77 -15.77 3.08
N GLU A 102 -2.19 -16.96 2.87
CA GLU A 102 -0.77 -17.10 2.52
C GLU A 102 -0.46 -16.78 1.06
N ASN A 103 -1.39 -17.05 0.12
CA ASN A 103 -1.13 -16.88 -1.31
C ASN A 103 -1.72 -15.59 -1.90
N LYS A 104 -2.70 -14.96 -1.23
CA LYS A 104 -3.36 -13.76 -1.75
C LYS A 104 -3.16 -12.56 -0.83
N ILE A 105 -3.52 -12.68 0.45
CA ILE A 105 -3.52 -11.55 1.38
C ILE A 105 -2.11 -11.12 1.76
N ILE A 106 -1.33 -12.01 2.40
CA ILE A 106 0.03 -11.71 2.87
C ILE A 106 0.91 -11.20 1.73
N PRO A 107 0.98 -11.84 0.54
CA PRO A 107 1.83 -11.36 -0.54
C PRO A 107 1.49 -9.94 -1.00
N LYS A 108 0.20 -9.61 -1.08
CA LYS A 108 -0.24 -8.27 -1.48
C LYS A 108 0.06 -7.25 -0.37
N LEU A 109 -0.22 -7.56 0.91
CA LEU A 109 0.14 -6.68 2.02
C LEU A 109 1.64 -6.38 2.10
N VAL A 110 2.49 -7.39 1.86
CA VAL A 110 3.95 -7.22 1.76
C VAL A 110 4.32 -6.33 0.58
N ARG A 111 3.71 -6.55 -0.59
CA ARG A 111 3.99 -5.75 -1.79
C ARG A 111 3.65 -4.28 -1.60
N PHE A 112 2.50 -3.98 -0.98
CA PHE A 112 2.11 -2.60 -0.66
C PHE A 112 2.89 -2.04 0.53
N GLY A 113 3.61 -2.87 1.27
CA GLY A 113 4.46 -2.43 2.37
C GLY A 113 3.69 -2.07 3.64
N LEU A 114 2.50 -2.64 3.85
CA LEU A 114 1.77 -2.56 5.13
C LEU A 114 2.39 -3.50 6.17
N ILE A 115 2.96 -4.61 5.71
CA ILE A 115 3.69 -5.57 6.54
C ILE A 115 5.03 -5.88 5.87
N LYS A 116 5.99 -6.33 6.66
CA LYS A 116 7.29 -6.83 6.19
C LYS A 116 7.44 -8.30 6.53
N ARG A 117 8.28 -8.98 5.76
CA ARG A 117 8.60 -10.39 5.92
C ARG A 117 10.08 -10.52 6.20
N GLU A 118 10.39 -10.93 7.41
CA GLU A 118 11.75 -11.15 7.87
C GLU A 118 11.99 -12.65 8.06
N ARG A 119 13.27 -13.02 8.06
CA ARG A 119 13.72 -14.35 8.43
C ARG A 119 14.60 -14.20 9.64
N GLU A 120 14.32 -14.99 10.66
CA GLU A 120 15.11 -15.02 11.89
C GLU A 120 16.59 -15.29 11.54
N LEU A 121 17.50 -14.43 12.02
CA LEU A 121 18.94 -14.58 11.89
C LEU A 121 19.46 -15.31 13.13
N GLU A 122 19.21 -16.61 13.24
CA GLU A 122 19.92 -17.41 14.25
C GLU A 122 21.08 -18.19 13.64
N GLY A 123 22.17 -18.21 14.42
CA GLY A 123 23.50 -18.66 14.06
C GLY A 123 23.60 -20.10 13.56
N ARG A 124 24.78 -20.37 13.00
CA ARG A 124 25.30 -21.66 12.50
C ARG A 124 24.57 -22.88 13.10
N LEU A 125 23.92 -23.65 12.24
CA LEU A 125 23.33 -24.99 12.49
C LEU A 125 21.91 -25.03 13.09
N LYS A 126 20.87 -24.73 12.28
CA LYS A 126 19.58 -25.46 12.34
C LYS A 126 18.82 -25.31 11.03
N ARG A 127 18.32 -26.44 10.51
CA ARG A 127 17.49 -26.51 9.30
C ARG A 127 16.15 -25.83 9.54
N GLY A 128 15.87 -24.75 8.82
CA GLY A 128 14.53 -24.15 8.71
C GLY A 128 14.49 -22.72 9.22
N ARG A 129 14.55 -21.75 8.30
CA ARG A 129 14.41 -20.32 8.61
C ARG A 129 12.95 -20.02 8.97
N SER A 130 12.68 -19.61 10.21
CA SER A 130 11.35 -19.19 10.68
C SER A 130 10.93 -17.91 9.94
N LEU A 131 9.70 -17.92 9.42
CA LEU A 131 9.07 -16.74 8.81
C LEU A 131 8.55 -15.85 9.94
N ILE A 132 8.94 -14.58 9.94
CA ILE A 132 8.41 -13.56 10.85
C ILE A 132 7.73 -12.47 10.01
N LEU A 133 6.51 -12.11 10.40
CA LEU A 133 5.78 -10.96 9.84
C LEU A 133 5.56 -9.91 10.93
N SER A 134 5.72 -8.65 10.56
CA SER A 134 5.43 -7.49 11.41
C SER A 134 4.97 -6.31 10.54
N GLU A 135 4.47 -5.26 11.17
CA GLU A 135 4.04 -4.04 10.51
C GLU A 135 5.19 -3.31 9.79
N SER A 136 4.83 -2.47 8.83
CA SER A 136 5.78 -1.71 8.03
C SER A 136 5.23 -0.33 7.69
N LEU A 137 6.11 0.67 7.72
CA LEU A 137 5.82 2.05 7.31
C LEU A 137 6.12 2.32 5.83
N THR A 138 6.56 1.30 5.07
CA THR A 138 6.89 1.45 3.65
C THR A 138 5.70 1.96 2.84
N PHE A 139 4.49 1.54 3.16
CA PHE A 139 3.27 2.05 2.54
C PHE A 139 3.14 3.57 2.68
N THR A 140 3.32 4.09 3.90
CA THR A 140 3.30 5.52 4.21
C THR A 140 4.38 6.27 3.42
N ASN A 141 5.62 5.76 3.43
CA ASN A 141 6.75 6.38 2.73
C ASN A 141 6.47 6.55 1.22
N TYR A 142 5.86 5.55 0.57
CA TYR A 142 5.48 5.64 -0.84
C TYR A 142 4.45 6.74 -1.09
N LEU A 143 3.37 6.76 -0.31
CA LEU A 143 2.28 7.71 -0.51
C LEU A 143 2.69 9.14 -0.20
N GLU A 144 3.44 9.37 0.88
CA GLU A 144 3.97 10.68 1.24
C GLU A 144 4.89 11.22 0.16
N ARG A 145 5.77 10.36 -0.40
CA ARG A 145 6.67 10.76 -1.48
C ARG A 145 5.90 11.18 -2.73
N ILE A 146 4.87 10.42 -3.13
CA ILE A 146 4.03 10.74 -4.30
C ILE A 146 3.26 12.04 -4.06
N ALA A 147 2.64 12.19 -2.89
CA ALA A 147 1.88 13.38 -2.53
C ALA A 147 2.77 14.64 -2.50
N PHE A 148 3.94 14.55 -1.89
CA PHE A 148 4.91 15.64 -1.85
C PHE A 148 5.40 16.06 -3.23
N ALA A 149 5.70 15.08 -4.09
CA ALA A 149 6.16 15.33 -5.46
C ALA A 149 5.09 16.10 -6.27
N TRP A 150 3.84 15.66 -6.20
CA TRP A 150 2.74 16.35 -6.87
C TRP A 150 2.52 17.77 -6.35
N ASN A 151 2.53 17.95 -5.02
CA ASN A 151 2.41 19.26 -4.41
C ASN A 151 3.50 20.23 -4.88
N SER A 152 4.74 19.75 -4.97
CA SER A 152 5.89 20.53 -5.45
C SER A 152 5.69 20.97 -6.90
N LEU A 153 5.31 20.03 -7.79
CA LEU A 153 5.07 20.32 -9.21
C LEU A 153 3.97 21.38 -9.41
N VAL A 154 2.86 21.25 -8.69
CA VAL A 154 1.73 22.19 -8.77
C VAL A 154 2.14 23.57 -8.25
N SER A 155 2.85 23.63 -7.13
CA SER A 155 3.31 24.88 -6.53
C SER A 155 4.24 25.65 -7.47
N THR A 156 5.24 24.96 -8.05
CA THR A 156 6.14 25.55 -9.03
C THR A 156 5.42 26.00 -10.30
N ALA A 157 4.44 25.22 -10.79
CA ALA A 157 3.64 25.62 -11.95
C ALA A 157 2.81 26.90 -11.66
N ARG A 158 2.21 27.02 -10.47
CA ARG A 158 1.45 28.20 -10.05
C ARG A 158 2.34 29.44 -9.93
N GLN A 159 3.53 29.30 -9.35
CA GLN A 159 4.49 30.41 -9.26
C GLN A 159 4.93 30.90 -10.64
N ARG A 160 5.26 29.98 -11.56
CA ARG A 160 5.60 30.33 -12.95
C ARG A 160 4.48 31.09 -13.65
N LYS A 161 3.23 30.65 -13.48
CA LYS A 161 2.06 31.35 -14.05
C LYS A 161 1.95 32.78 -13.49
N LYS A 162 2.08 32.95 -12.17
CA LYS A 162 2.04 34.28 -11.53
C LYS A 162 3.11 35.22 -12.08
N ILE A 163 4.35 34.75 -12.21
CA ILE A 163 5.46 35.54 -12.79
C ILE A 163 5.18 35.88 -14.26
N SER A 164 4.67 34.93 -15.04
CA SER A 164 4.34 35.17 -16.45
C SER A 164 3.18 36.15 -16.64
N THR A 165 2.23 36.21 -15.72
CA THR A 165 1.14 37.19 -15.73
C THR A 165 1.68 38.59 -15.40
N ILE A 166 2.55 38.70 -14.38
CA ILE A 166 3.19 39.98 -14.02
C ILE A 166 4.02 40.53 -15.19
N ASN A 167 4.78 39.68 -15.87
CA ASN A 167 5.61 40.11 -17.01
C ASN A 167 4.81 40.44 -18.28
N ARG A 168 3.53 40.06 -18.35
CA ARG A 168 2.63 40.37 -19.49
C ARG A 168 1.87 41.69 -19.33
N ASP A 169 1.82 42.26 -18.13
CA ASP A 169 1.24 43.58 -17.85
C ASP A 169 2.31 44.54 -17.28
N PRO A 170 3.27 45.07 -18.08
CA PRO A 170 4.25 46.02 -17.58
C PRO A 170 3.69 47.45 -17.39
N LEU A 171 2.49 47.75 -17.91
CA LEU A 171 1.94 49.12 -18.03
C LEU A 171 0.44 49.19 -17.68
N GLY A 172 0.07 48.68 -16.52
CA GLY A 172 -1.27 48.84 -15.95
C GLY A 172 -1.22 49.60 -14.63
N GLY A 173 -0.93 50.90 -14.66
CA GLY A 173 -1.09 51.77 -13.50
C GLY A 173 -0.13 52.94 -13.41
N SER A 174 -0.37 53.97 -14.22
CA SER A 174 -0.43 55.42 -13.89
C SER A 174 -0.49 56.21 -15.18
#